data_AF-A0A7J5ZLM4-F1
#
_entry.id   AF-A0A7J5ZLM4-F1
#
_cell.length_a   1.000
_cell.length_b   1.000
_cell.length_c   1.000
_cell.angle_alpha   90.00
_cell.angle_beta   90.00
_cell.angle_gamma   90.00
#
_symmetry.space_group_name_H-M   'P 1'
#
loop_
_entity.id
_entity.type
_entity.pdbx_description
1 polymer ?
#
loop_
_entity_poly.entity_id
_entity_poly.type
_entity_poly.pdbx_seq_one_letter_code
_entity_poly.pdbx_strand_id
1 'polypeptide(L)'
;MVNGGMHHVQHYFPSYATMVRNIQGNSWIGLYRDTWKWSDGTSASNIPWAPGQPDNYFGNENCAVVYNRQFYDEQCTNVHYFFCHTIYPVRSQIMRLQVKSDGSVFDPAVQSSILDQIKQKLEENGMLENTTVTWKVQPDGNIFHKKKDDL
;
A
#
# COMPACT_ATOMS: atom_id res chain seq x y z
N MET A 1 -26.75 1.41 22.16
CA MET A 1 -25.93 0.53 21.29
C MET A 1 -26.04 1.04 19.86
N VAL A 2 -24.95 1.08 19.13
CA VAL A 2 -24.92 1.47 17.71
C VAL A 2 -24.20 0.40 16.87
N ASN A 3 -24.62 0.25 15.61
CA ASN A 3 -23.93 -0.57 14.63
C ASN A 3 -23.00 0.31 13.79
N GLY A 4 -21.77 -0.15 13.55
CA GLY A 4 -20.82 0.52 12.66
C GLY A 4 -20.06 -0.48 11.80
N GLY A 5 -19.61 -0.01 10.64
CA GLY A 5 -18.67 -0.74 9.79
C GLY A 5 -17.27 -0.17 9.94
N MET A 6 -16.26 -1.04 9.96
CA MET A 6 -14.86 -0.65 9.96
C MET A 6 -14.15 -1.28 8.76
N HIS A 7 -13.35 -0.49 8.06
CA HIS A 7 -12.50 -0.93 6.96
C HIS A 7 -11.09 -1.20 7.48
N HIS A 8 -10.68 -2.46 7.37
CA HIS A 8 -9.29 -2.84 7.52
C HIS A 8 -8.59 -2.77 6.16
N VAL A 9 -7.51 -2.01 6.07
CA VAL A 9 -6.67 -1.85 4.88
C VAL A 9 -5.24 -2.19 5.30
N GLN A 10 -4.67 -3.27 4.76
CA GLN A 10 -3.26 -3.55 4.96
C GLN A 10 -2.46 -2.77 3.91
N HIS A 11 -1.69 -1.77 4.35
CA HIS A 11 -0.87 -0.97 3.44
C HIS A 11 0.51 -1.60 3.30
N TYR A 12 0.91 -1.89 2.06
CA TYR A 12 2.32 -2.04 1.73
C TYR A 12 2.57 -1.50 0.32
N PHE A 13 3.04 -0.27 0.25
CA PHE A 13 3.86 0.18 -0.86
C PHE A 13 5.20 0.58 -0.25
N PRO A 14 6.28 -0.21 -0.40
CA PRO A 14 7.59 0.36 -0.22
C PRO A 14 7.69 1.49 -1.25
N SER A 15 7.95 2.72 -0.81
CA SER A 15 8.37 3.76 -1.74
C SER A 15 9.50 3.19 -2.62
N TYR A 16 9.57 3.55 -3.91
CA TYR A 16 10.68 3.11 -4.77
C TYR A 16 12.05 3.42 -4.15
N ALA A 17 12.13 4.47 -3.32
CA ALA A 17 13.31 4.83 -2.52
C ALA A 17 13.71 3.76 -1.49
N THR A 18 12.76 3.02 -0.92
CA THR A 18 13.04 1.88 -0.03
C THR A 18 13.51 0.66 -0.84
N MET A 19 12.95 0.45 -2.03
CA MET A 19 13.32 -0.67 -2.90
C MET A 19 14.79 -0.60 -3.33
N VAL A 20 15.29 0.59 -3.68
CA VAL A 20 16.68 0.77 -4.15
C VAL A 20 17.74 0.80 -3.04
N ARG A 21 17.34 0.93 -1.77
CA ARG A 21 18.29 1.10 -0.66
C ARG A 21 19.12 -0.15 -0.37
N ASN A 22 18.55 -1.32 -0.63
CA ASN A 22 19.17 -2.62 -0.31
C ASN A 22 19.77 -3.32 -1.53
N ILE A 23 19.75 -2.69 -2.71
CA ILE A 23 20.28 -3.29 -3.93
C ILE A 23 21.81 -3.19 -3.92
N GLN A 24 22.48 -4.34 -3.85
CA GLN A 24 23.93 -4.47 -4.04
C GLN A 24 24.20 -4.99 -5.46
N GLY A 25 25.01 -4.26 -6.23
CA GLY A 25 25.32 -4.61 -7.63
C GLY A 25 24.22 -4.26 -8.63
N ASN A 26 24.45 -4.61 -9.90
CA ASN A 26 23.49 -4.37 -10.97
C ASN A 26 22.36 -5.39 -10.86
N SER A 27 21.14 -4.90 -10.62
CA SER A 27 19.97 -5.75 -10.47
C SER A 27 18.86 -5.30 -11.42
N TRP A 28 18.29 -6.26 -12.14
CA TRP A 28 17.02 -6.10 -12.81
C TRP A 28 15.94 -5.71 -11.83
N ILE A 29 15.12 -4.76 -12.26
CA ILE A 29 13.85 -4.41 -11.65
C ILE A 29 12.74 -4.69 -12.66
N GLY A 30 11.51 -4.85 -12.20
CA GLY A 30 10.36 -5.16 -13.07
C GLY A 30 9.97 -4.07 -14.07
N LEU A 31 10.79 -3.05 -14.30
CA LEU A 31 10.50 -1.94 -15.20
C LEU A 31 11.01 -2.26 -16.62
N TYR A 32 10.15 -2.16 -17.62
CA TYR A 32 10.47 -2.48 -19.02
C TYR A 32 9.77 -1.53 -20.01
N ARG A 33 10.26 -1.52 -21.25
CA ARG A 33 9.89 -0.57 -22.31
C ARG A 33 9.10 -1.25 -23.44
N ASP A 34 7.81 -0.93 -23.51
CA ASP A 34 7.07 -0.70 -24.78
C ASP A 34 6.67 0.78 -24.81
N THR A 35 6.00 1.17 -23.73
CA THR A 35 6.09 2.45 -23.00
C THR A 35 6.50 2.06 -21.59
N TRP A 36 7.33 2.84 -20.88
CA TRP A 36 7.80 2.46 -19.53
C TRP A 36 6.65 2.03 -18.62
N LYS A 37 6.70 0.78 -18.15
CA LYS A 37 5.66 0.15 -17.31
C LYS A 37 6.28 -0.91 -16.41
N TRP A 38 5.61 -1.19 -15.29
CA TRP A 38 6.03 -2.24 -14.37
C TRP A 38 5.46 -3.59 -14.79
N SER A 39 6.20 -4.67 -14.53
CA SER A 39 5.82 -6.06 -14.79
C SER A 39 4.59 -6.50 -14.01
N ASP A 40 4.24 -5.75 -12.97
CA ASP A 40 3.07 -5.95 -12.12
C ASP A 40 1.79 -5.28 -12.66
N GLY A 41 1.89 -4.54 -13.78
CA GLY A 41 0.79 -3.84 -14.43
C GLY A 41 0.52 -2.43 -13.90
N THR A 42 1.24 -1.97 -12.87
CA THR A 42 1.13 -0.59 -12.37
C THR A 42 1.75 0.42 -13.34
N SER A 43 1.22 1.64 -13.33
CA SER A 43 1.73 2.72 -14.17
C SER A 43 3.09 3.20 -13.67
N ALA A 44 4.07 3.33 -14.58
CA ALA A 44 5.35 3.92 -14.25
C ALA A 44 5.31 5.43 -14.50
N SER A 45 5.63 6.21 -13.48
CA SER A 45 5.73 7.69 -13.55
C SER A 45 6.82 8.18 -12.62
N ASN A 46 7.42 9.34 -12.94
CA ASN A 46 8.48 9.96 -12.12
C ASN A 46 9.64 8.99 -11.78
N ILE A 47 10.04 8.17 -12.75
CA ILE A 47 11.13 7.20 -12.59
C ILE A 47 12.43 7.98 -12.35
N PRO A 48 13.19 7.68 -11.27
CA PRO A 48 14.41 8.40 -10.92
C PRO A 48 15.60 7.90 -11.74
N TRP A 49 15.56 8.18 -13.05
CA TRP A 49 16.65 7.89 -13.96
C TRP A 49 17.95 8.55 -13.52
N ALA A 50 19.07 7.89 -13.79
CA ALA A 50 20.37 8.53 -13.68
C ALA A 50 20.46 9.72 -14.66
N PRO A 51 21.33 10.71 -14.42
CA PRO A 51 21.58 11.77 -15.39
C PRO A 51 21.94 11.18 -16.77
N GLY A 52 21.23 11.62 -17.81
CA GLY A 52 21.43 11.14 -19.19
C GLY A 52 20.65 9.89 -19.55
N GLN A 53 19.91 9.29 -18.62
CA GLN A 53 19.10 8.09 -18.84
C GLN A 53 17.60 8.45 -18.92
N PRO A 54 16.79 7.62 -19.59
CA PRO A 54 17.22 6.48 -20.40
C PRO A 54 17.79 6.93 -21.75
N ASP A 55 18.88 6.32 -22.22
CA ASP A 55 19.57 6.71 -23.47
C ASP A 55 19.35 5.75 -24.64
N ASN A 56 18.83 4.55 -24.38
CA ASN A 56 18.48 3.56 -25.39
C ASN A 56 19.63 3.29 -26.36
N TYR A 57 20.81 3.04 -25.82
CA TYR A 57 22.02 2.78 -26.59
C TYR A 57 21.77 1.65 -27.61
N PHE A 58 22.21 1.86 -28.86
CA PHE A 58 21.93 1.00 -30.02
C PHE A 58 20.44 0.68 -30.29
N GLY A 59 19.50 1.34 -29.61
CA GLY A 59 18.07 1.15 -29.81
C GLY A 59 17.49 -0.13 -29.22
N ASN A 60 18.19 -0.81 -28.30
CA ASN A 60 17.81 -2.14 -27.81
C ASN A 60 17.77 -2.30 -26.27
N GLU A 61 17.71 -1.20 -25.53
CA GLU A 61 17.70 -1.18 -24.06
C GLU A 61 16.26 -1.09 -23.52
N ASN A 62 15.59 -2.25 -23.55
CA ASN A 62 14.16 -2.32 -23.23
C ASN A 62 13.85 -2.76 -21.79
N CYS A 63 14.87 -2.95 -20.96
CA CYS A 63 14.72 -3.35 -19.57
C CYS A 63 15.44 -2.34 -18.68
N ALA A 64 15.04 -2.20 -17.41
CA ALA A 64 15.71 -1.30 -16.48
C ALA A 64 16.46 -2.05 -15.39
N VAL A 65 17.66 -1.55 -15.07
CA VAL A 65 18.45 -1.98 -13.92
C VAL A 65 18.54 -0.87 -12.88
N VAL A 66 18.77 -1.27 -11.65
CA VAL A 66 19.27 -0.35 -10.62
C VAL A 66 20.74 -0.62 -10.39
N TYR A 67 21.53 0.45 -10.46
CA TYR A 67 22.93 0.49 -10.13
C TYR A 67 23.23 1.75 -9.31
N ASN A 68 23.97 1.61 -8.20
CA ASN A 68 24.27 2.72 -7.28
C ASN A 68 23.04 3.58 -6.90
N ARG A 69 21.90 2.93 -6.68
CA ARG A 69 20.60 3.55 -6.34
C ARG A 69 19.98 4.43 -7.43
N GLN A 70 20.49 4.34 -8.66
CA GLN A 70 19.98 5.05 -9.82
C GLN A 70 19.51 4.06 -10.88
N PHE A 71 18.57 4.50 -11.71
CA PHE A 71 17.97 3.68 -12.74
C PHE A 71 18.67 3.92 -14.08
N TYR A 72 18.86 2.85 -14.82
CA TYR A 72 19.42 2.85 -16.17
C TYR A 72 18.56 1.94 -17.04
N ASP A 73 18.38 2.29 -18.32
CA ASP A 73 17.94 1.30 -19.29
C ASP A 73 19.12 0.43 -19.74
N GLU A 74 18.81 -0.82 -20.08
CA GLU A 74 19.80 -1.85 -20.32
C GLU A 74 19.23 -2.90 -21.28
N GLN A 75 20.13 -3.54 -22.02
CA GLN A 75 19.77 -4.60 -22.95
C GLN A 75 19.26 -5.82 -22.16
N CYS A 76 18.01 -6.21 -22.40
CA CYS A 76 17.33 -7.29 -21.65
C CYS A 76 18.05 -8.65 -21.67
N THR A 77 18.98 -8.85 -22.61
CA THR A 77 19.77 -10.08 -22.74
C THR A 77 20.96 -10.15 -21.79
N ASN A 78 21.30 -9.04 -21.11
CA ASN A 78 22.42 -8.99 -20.19
C ASN A 78 22.14 -9.76 -18.89
N VAL A 79 23.20 -10.30 -18.29
CA VAL A 79 23.12 -11.11 -17.08
C VAL A 79 23.29 -10.20 -15.87
N HIS A 80 22.21 -10.02 -15.11
CA HIS A 80 22.20 -9.31 -13.84
C HIS A 80 21.47 -10.13 -12.77
N TYR A 81 21.69 -9.77 -11.50
CA TYR A 81 20.80 -10.20 -10.43
C TYR A 81 19.39 -9.65 -10.67
N PHE A 82 18.41 -10.09 -9.90
CA PHE A 82 17.05 -9.57 -10.02
C PHE A 82 16.41 -9.41 -8.65
N PHE A 83 15.53 -8.40 -8.55
CA PHE A 83 14.71 -8.18 -7.37
C PHE A 83 13.27 -8.60 -7.64
N CYS A 84 12.72 -9.45 -6.78
CA CYS A 84 11.31 -9.77 -6.77
C CYS A 84 10.58 -8.87 -5.78
N HIS A 85 9.45 -8.33 -6.20
CA HIS A 85 8.48 -7.75 -5.27
C HIS A 85 7.15 -8.49 -5.41
N THR A 86 6.47 -8.67 -4.30
CA THR A 86 5.11 -9.18 -4.28
C THR A 86 4.18 -7.99 -4.06
N ILE A 87 3.26 -7.73 -4.99
CA ILE A 87 2.10 -6.93 -4.64
C ILE A 87 1.27 -7.79 -3.68
N TYR A 88 1.24 -7.44 -2.40
CA TYR A 88 0.25 -8.03 -1.52
C TYR A 88 -1.11 -7.45 -1.92
N PRO A 89 -2.04 -8.24 -2.49
CA PRO A 89 -3.37 -7.75 -2.75
C PRO A 89 -3.95 -7.25 -1.43
N VAL A 90 -4.32 -5.97 -1.39
CA VAL A 90 -4.90 -5.35 -0.20
C VAL A 90 -6.15 -6.12 0.17
N ARG A 91 -6.06 -6.94 1.23
CA ARG A 91 -7.22 -7.65 1.77
C ARG A 91 -8.06 -6.67 2.57
N SER A 92 -9.01 -6.03 1.90
CA SER A 92 -10.03 -5.23 2.57
C SER A 92 -11.04 -6.15 3.23
N GLN A 93 -11.05 -6.15 4.56
CA GLN A 93 -12.11 -6.79 5.33
C GLN A 93 -12.97 -5.73 6.02
N ILE A 94 -14.28 -5.94 5.99
CA ILE A 94 -15.22 -5.08 6.71
C ILE A 94 -15.64 -5.80 7.99
N MET A 95 -15.22 -5.27 9.13
CA MET A 95 -15.69 -5.74 10.43
C MET A 95 -16.94 -4.95 10.82
N ARG A 96 -18.02 -5.66 11.17
CA ARG A 96 -19.23 -5.05 11.73
C ARG A 96 -19.14 -5.12 13.24
N LEU A 97 -19.32 -3.99 13.91
CA LEU A 97 -19.15 -3.86 15.36
C LEU A 97 -20.42 -3.29 15.98
N GLN A 98 -20.74 -3.78 17.18
CA GLN A 98 -21.72 -3.17 18.07
C GLN A 98 -20.97 -2.42 19.17
N VAL A 99 -21.21 -1.12 19.28
CA VAL A 99 -20.59 -0.26 20.28
C VAL A 99 -21.62 0.16 21.31
N LYS A 100 -21.26 0.00 22.59
CA LYS A 100 -21.99 0.53 23.73
C LYS A 100 -21.07 1.50 24.46
N SER A 101 -21.52 2.73 24.64
CA SER A 101 -20.81 3.77 25.38
C SER A 101 -21.83 4.55 26.21
N ASP A 102 -21.39 5.06 27.35
CA ASP A 102 -22.18 5.94 28.21
C ASP A 102 -22.23 7.38 27.64
N GLY A 103 -21.29 7.73 26.74
CA GLY A 103 -21.24 8.98 26.00
C GLY A 103 -21.81 8.90 24.59
N SER A 104 -21.93 10.05 23.93
CA SER A 104 -22.38 10.09 22.52
C SER A 104 -21.30 9.55 21.58
N VAL A 105 -21.58 8.43 20.92
CA VAL A 105 -20.73 7.82 19.87
C VAL A 105 -20.67 8.63 18.57
N PHE A 106 -21.41 9.73 18.48
CA PHE A 106 -21.33 10.69 17.39
C PHE A 106 -20.31 11.80 17.65
N ASP A 107 -19.77 11.87 18.88
CA ASP A 107 -18.68 12.78 19.21
C ASP A 107 -17.38 12.29 18.53
N PRO A 108 -16.71 13.13 17.70
CA PRO A 108 -15.47 12.76 17.02
C PRO A 108 -14.36 12.26 17.97
N ALA A 109 -14.26 12.79 19.18
CA ALA A 109 -13.28 12.35 20.18
C ALA A 109 -13.60 10.92 20.66
N VAL A 110 -14.88 10.61 20.86
CA VAL A 110 -15.34 9.24 21.20
C VAL A 110 -15.05 8.28 20.03
N GLN A 111 -15.32 8.70 18.79
CA GLN A 111 -15.02 7.89 17.60
C GLN A 111 -13.53 7.59 17.44
N SER A 112 -12.66 8.58 17.73
CA SER A 112 -11.20 8.39 17.72
C SER A 112 -10.78 7.41 18.81
N SER A 113 -11.27 7.59 20.05
CA SER A 113 -10.93 6.69 21.16
C SER A 113 -11.35 5.25 20.91
N ILE A 114 -12.53 5.03 20.30
CA ILE A 114 -12.98 3.69 19.90
C ILE A 114 -12.02 3.09 18.86
N LEU A 115 -11.62 3.89 17.86
CA LEU A 115 -10.72 3.42 16.80
C LEU A 115 -9.35 3.03 17.38
N ASP A 116 -8.83 3.80 18.33
CA ASP A 116 -7.55 3.52 18.98
C ASP A 116 -7.61 2.26 19.85
N GLN A 117 -8.70 2.06 20.59
CA GLN A 117 -8.91 0.81 21.34
C GLN A 117 -8.98 -0.42 20.44
N ILE A 118 -9.59 -0.28 19.25
CA ILE A 118 -9.66 -1.39 18.30
C ILE A 118 -8.27 -1.68 17.73
N LYS A 119 -7.51 -0.66 17.34
CA LYS A 119 -6.12 -0.83 16.87
C LYS A 119 -5.27 -1.59 17.89
N GLN A 120 -5.30 -1.15 19.16
CA GLN A 120 -4.56 -1.80 20.24
C GLN A 120 -4.95 -3.28 20.38
N LYS A 121 -6.24 -3.61 20.36
CA LYS A 121 -6.68 -5.01 20.47
C LYS A 121 -6.25 -5.88 19.29
N LEU A 122 -6.22 -5.33 18.08
CA LEU A 122 -5.75 -6.08 16.91
C LEU A 122 -4.24 -6.37 17.04
N GLU A 123 -3.46 -5.39 17.51
CA GLU A 123 -2.03 -5.56 17.79
C GLU A 123 -1.78 -6.63 18.86
N GLU A 124 -2.53 -6.60 19.98
CA GLU A 124 -2.45 -7.61 21.05
C GLU A 124 -2.75 -9.04 20.57
N ASN A 125 -3.59 -9.18 19.53
CA ASN A 125 -3.94 -10.47 18.95
C ASN A 125 -3.03 -10.88 17.78
N GLY A 126 -1.86 -10.24 17.63
CA GLY A 126 -0.83 -10.63 16.68
C GLY A 126 -1.10 -10.20 15.24
N MET A 127 -2.00 -9.23 15.01
CA MET A 127 -2.06 -8.55 13.72
C MET A 127 -0.86 -7.60 13.61
N LEU A 128 0.08 -8.02 12.77
CA LEU A 128 1.39 -7.42 12.49
C LEU A 128 1.35 -5.91 12.16
N GLU A 129 2.52 -5.30 12.36
CA GLU A 129 2.93 -3.96 11.89
C GLU A 129 2.47 -3.71 10.44
N ASN A 130 2.07 -2.46 10.15
CA ASN A 130 1.55 -1.96 8.85
C ASN A 130 0.05 -2.25 8.57
N THR A 131 -0.73 -2.45 9.63
CA THR A 131 -2.20 -2.51 9.57
C THR A 131 -2.81 -1.09 9.62
N THR A 132 -3.66 -0.73 8.66
CA THR A 132 -4.45 0.51 8.72
C THR A 132 -5.90 0.19 9.01
N VAL A 133 -6.44 0.85 10.03
CA VAL A 133 -7.82 0.67 10.49
C VAL A 133 -8.54 2.00 10.32
N THR A 134 -9.65 1.99 9.57
CA THR A 134 -10.44 3.19 9.29
C THR A 134 -11.93 2.92 9.45
N TRP A 135 -12.71 3.96 9.71
CA TRP A 135 -14.16 3.86 9.73
C TRP A 135 -14.73 3.70 8.32
N LYS A 136 -15.76 2.86 8.18
CA LYS A 136 -16.60 2.84 6.99
C LYS A 136 -17.67 3.91 7.11
N VAL A 137 -17.47 5.00 6.39
CA VAL A 137 -18.52 5.99 6.16
C VAL A 137 -19.57 5.36 5.24
N GLN A 138 -20.82 5.37 5.68
CA GLN A 138 -21.95 4.88 4.88
C GLN A 138 -22.43 5.96 3.89
N PRO A 139 -23.27 5.61 2.90
CA PRO A 139 -23.74 6.58 1.89
C PRO A 139 -24.44 7.82 2.46
N ASP A 140 -24.96 7.74 3.69
CA ASP A 140 -25.59 8.84 4.41
C ASP A 140 -24.60 9.75 5.16
N GLY A 141 -23.29 9.49 5.05
CA GLY A 141 -22.23 10.24 5.72
C GLY A 141 -21.97 9.79 7.17
N ASN A 142 -22.77 8.87 7.72
CA ASN A 142 -22.62 8.40 9.09
C ASN A 142 -21.77 7.13 9.18
N ILE A 143 -21.03 6.99 10.28
CA ILE A 143 -20.29 5.77 10.63
C ILE A 143 -21.17 4.81 11.42
N PHE A 144 -21.94 5.37 12.37
CA PHE A 144 -22.72 4.64 13.35
C PHE A 144 -24.22 4.88 13.15
N HIS A 145 -25.00 3.82 13.29
CA HIS A 145 -26.46 3.89 13.35
C HIS A 145 -26.94 3.36 14.68
N LYS A 146 -27.86 4.09 15.33
CA LYS A 146 -28.58 3.56 16.50
C LYS A 146 -29.21 2.22 16.11
N LYS A 147 -28.99 1.20 16.95
CA LYS A 147 -29.73 -0.05 16.82
C LYS A 147 -31.21 0.34 16.95
N LYS A 148 -32.05 -0.03 15.98
CA LYS A 148 -33.50 0.03 16.19
C LYS A 148 -33.79 -1.03 17.24
N ASP A 149 -34.46 -0.64 18.32
CA ASP A 149 -34.97 -1.63 19.26
C ASP A 149 -35.97 -2.49 18.49
N ASP A 150 -35.77 -3.81 18.53
CA ASP A 150 -36.70 -4.76 17.94
C ASP A 150 -38.01 -4.61 18.72
N LEU A 151 -39.03 -4.00 18.09
CA LEU A 151 -40.39 -3.85 18.62
C LEU A 151 -41.02 -5.21 18.92
#